data_AF-A0A4Y9T5S3-F1
#
_entry.id   AF-A0A4Y9T5S3-F1
#
_cell.length_a   1.000
_cell.length_b   1.000
_cell.length_c   1.000
_cell.angle_alpha   90.00
_cell.angle_beta   90.00
_cell.angle_gamma   90.00
#
_symmetry.space_group_name_H-M   'P 1'
#
loop_
_entity.id
_entity.type
_entity.pdbx_description
1 polymer ?
#
loop_
_entity_poly.entity_id
_entity_poly.type
_entity_poly.pdbx_seq_one_letter_code
_entity_poly.pdbx_strand_id
1 'polypeptide(L)' 'MRPFKLGAALLLPLLLCGCLEVEQEVPWLHGKYAGKPDNLPQHTLFHNDRLAWMAAIHNRNNFQNEYNRANP' A
#
# COMPACT_ATOMS: atom_id res chain seq x y z
N MET A 1 32.43 -24.01 -28.58
CA MET A 1 32.15 -22.80 -27.75
C MET A 1 30.68 -22.37 -27.67
N ARG A 2 29.70 -23.06 -28.29
CA ARG A 2 28.29 -22.65 -28.31
C ARG A 2 27.38 -23.17 -27.16
N PRO A 3 27.60 -24.34 -26.52
CA PRO A 3 26.63 -24.85 -25.53
C PRO A 3 26.66 -24.08 -24.20
N PHE A 4 27.81 -23.51 -23.83
CA PHE A 4 27.97 -22.74 -22.60
C PHE A 4 27.14 -21.45 -22.57
N LYS A 5 26.95 -20.81 -23.74
CA LYS A 5 26.16 -19.57 -23.85
C LYS A 5 24.65 -19.83 -23.71
N LEU A 6 24.18 -20.99 -24.18
CA LEU A 6 22.78 -21.41 -24.04
C LEU A 6 22.45 -21.78 -22.59
N GLY A 7 23.37 -22.44 -21.88
CA GLY A 7 23.19 -22.76 -20.46
C GLY A 7 23.10 -21.52 -19.56
N ALA A 8 23.93 -20.49 -19.82
CA ALA A 8 23.89 -19.25 -19.07
C ALA A 8 22.59 -18.45 -19.27
N ALA A 9 22.01 -18.48 -20.47
CA ALA A 9 20.75 -17.79 -20.78
C ALA A 9 19.54 -18.39 -20.05
N LEU A 10 19.57 -19.69 -19.76
CA LEU A 10 18.49 -20.41 -19.08
C LEU A 10 18.52 -20.25 -17.54
N LEU A 11 19.69 -19.96 -16.98
CA LEU A 11 19.86 -19.76 -15.53
C LEU A 11 19.26 -18.44 -15.02
N LEU A 12 19.22 -17.40 -15.87
CA LEU A 12 18.71 -16.08 -15.49
C LEU A 12 17.24 -16.09 -15.03
N PRO A 13 16.27 -16.62 -15.82
CA PRO A 13 14.87 -16.65 -15.40
C PRO A 13 14.63 -17.54 -14.17
N LEU A 14 15.40 -18.63 -14.01
CA LEU A 14 15.31 -19.51 -12.84
C LEU A 14 15.72 -18.80 -11.54
N LEU A 15 16.70 -17.90 -11.58
CA LEU A 15 17.10 -17.08 -10.44
C LEU A 15 16.09 -15.96 -10.13
N LEU A 16 15.37 -15.47 -11.14
CA LEU A 16 14.35 -14.42 -10.98
C LEU A 16 13.04 -14.96 -10.36
N CYS A 17 12.68 -16.23 -10.61
CA CYS A 17 11.44 -16.82 -10.08
C CYS A 17 11.45 -17.00 -8.55
N GLY A 18 12.61 -17.14 -7.90
CA GLY A 18 12.69 -17.42 -6.46
C GLY A 18 12.50 -16.22 -5.53
N CYS A 19 12.49 -14.98 -6.03
CA CYS A 19 12.47 -13.79 -5.17
C CYS A 19 11.09 -13.42 -4.61
N LEU A 20 9.99 -14.08 -5.03
CA LEU A 20 8.62 -13.71 -4.64
C LEU A 20 7.81 -14.83 -3.96
N GLU A 21 8.43 -15.98 -3.67
CA GLU A 21 7.75 -17.15 -3.07
C GLU A 21 7.62 -17.05 -1.53
N VAL A 22 7.63 -15.84 -0.98
CA VAL A 22 7.35 -15.61 0.44
C VAL A 22 5.87 -15.31 0.59
N GLU A 23 5.25 -15.86 1.63
CA GLU A 23 3.86 -15.55 2.01
C GLU A 23 3.70 -14.04 2.16
N GLN A 24 3.04 -13.42 1.17
CA GLN A 24 2.87 -11.97 1.09
C GLN A 24 1.71 -11.48 1.96
N GLU A 25 0.82 -12.40 2.33
CA GLU A 25 -0.31 -12.11 3.19
C GLU A 25 0.09 -12.10 4.65
N VAL A 26 -0.44 -11.12 5.37
CA VAL A 26 -0.18 -10.99 6.79
C VAL A 26 -1.08 -11.97 7.53
N PRO A 27 -0.54 -12.91 8.33
CA PRO A 27 -1.36 -13.93 8.96
C PRO A 27 -2.38 -13.30 9.91
N TRP A 28 -3.59 -13.84 9.93
CA TRP A 28 -4.63 -13.44 10.88
C TRP A 28 -4.38 -14.12 12.23
N LEU A 29 -3.88 -13.37 13.20
CA LEU A 29 -3.54 -13.88 14.53
C LEU A 29 -4.33 -13.11 15.59
N HIS A 30 -4.91 -13.82 16.56
CA HIS A 30 -5.61 -13.19 17.69
C HIS A 30 -6.75 -12.24 17.29
N GLY A 31 -7.48 -12.54 16.20
CA GLY A 31 -8.60 -11.72 15.76
C GLY A 31 -8.22 -10.43 15.02
N LYS A 32 -6.96 -10.31 14.56
CA LYS A 32 -6.49 -9.18 13.74
C LYS A 32 -5.41 -9.63 12.76
N TYR A 33 -5.19 -8.83 11.71
CA TYR A 33 -4.00 -8.99 10.87
C TYR A 33 -2.74 -8.74 11.71
N ALA A 34 -1.78 -9.67 11.66
CA ALA A 34 -0.51 -9.59 12.38
C ALA A 34 0.49 -8.61 11.72
N GLY A 35 0.00 -7.48 11.23
CA GLY A 35 0.79 -6.49 10.50
C GLY A 35 1.46 -5.48 11.41
N LYS A 36 2.42 -4.75 10.83
CA LYS A 36 2.92 -3.53 11.46
C LYS A 36 1.74 -2.56 11.66
N PRO A 37 1.64 -1.86 12.82
CA PRO A 37 0.64 -0.81 12.98
C PRO A 37 0.76 0.28 11.91
N ASP A 38 -0.40 0.67 11.37
CA ASP A 38 -0.49 1.74 10.39
C ASP A 38 -0.30 3.11 11.06
N ASN A 39 0.51 3.95 10.43
CA ASN A 39 0.63 5.36 10.79
C ASN A 39 -0.51 6.13 10.14
N LEU A 40 -1.69 6.06 10.77
CA LEU A 40 -2.87 6.76 10.30
C LEU A 40 -2.66 8.28 10.36
N PRO A 41 -3.21 9.07 9.40
CA PRO A 41 -3.07 10.52 9.39
C PRO A 41 -3.51 11.19 10.69
N GLN A 42 -4.56 10.68 11.35
CA GLN A 42 -4.99 11.21 12.64
C GLN A 42 -3.92 11.07 13.74
N HIS A 43 -3.05 10.06 13.68
CA HIS A 43 -1.99 9.86 14.67
C HIS A 43 -0.82 10.82 14.45
N THR A 44 -0.43 11.05 13.19
CA THR A 44 0.78 11.79 12.83
C THR A 44 0.57 13.29 12.62
N LEU A 45 -0.59 13.70 12.10
CA LEU A 45 -0.87 15.10 11.73
C LEU A 45 -1.88 15.78 12.66
N PHE A 46 -2.70 14.99 13.36
CA PHE A 46 -3.78 15.50 14.22
C PHE A 46 -3.61 15.10 15.68
N HIS A 47 -2.43 14.62 16.11
CA HIS A 47 -2.13 14.30 17.51
C HIS A 47 -3.14 13.35 18.17
N ASN A 48 -3.63 12.35 17.42
CA ASN A 48 -4.70 11.42 17.79
C ASN A 48 -6.10 12.05 17.93
N ASP A 49 -6.30 13.31 17.53
CA ASP A 49 -7.63 13.91 17.44
C ASP A 49 -8.36 13.42 16.18
N ARG A 50 -9.23 12.43 16.39
CA ARG A 50 -10.07 11.86 15.33
C ARG A 50 -11.09 12.86 14.81
N LEU A 51 -11.62 13.75 15.64
CA LEU A 51 -12.66 14.71 15.22
C LEU A 51 -12.07 15.77 14.30
N ALA A 52 -10.89 16.31 14.66
CA ALA A 52 -10.17 17.25 13.81
C ALA A 52 -9.80 16.64 12.45
N TRP A 53 -9.36 15.38 12.44
CA TRP A 53 -9.10 14.66 11.18
C TRP A 53 -10.36 14.53 10.31
N MET A 54 -11.49 14.12 10.90
CA MET A 54 -12.74 13.97 10.16
C MET A 54 -13.23 15.32 9.61
N ALA A 55 -13.13 16.40 10.40
CA ALA A 55 -13.47 17.74 9.93
C ALA A 55 -12.62 18.16 8.71
N ALA A 56 -11.31 17.86 8.73
CA ALA A 56 -10.42 18.14 7.61
C ALA A 56 -10.82 17.36 6.34
N ILE A 57 -11.17 16.08 6.47
CA ILE A 57 -11.66 15.26 5.35
C ILE A 57 -12.98 15.80 4.80
N HIS A 58 -13.94 16.12 5.65
CA HIS A 58 -15.22 16.68 5.23
C HIS A 58 -15.03 18.02 4.49
N ASN A 59 -14.19 18.90 5.04
CA ASN A 59 -13.86 20.17 4.42
C ASN A 59 -13.24 19.98 3.03
N ARG A 60 -12.25 19.08 2.91
CA ARG A 60 -11.64 18.74 1.61
C ARG A 60 -12.67 18.24 0.61
N ASN A 61 -13.52 17.30 1.02
CA ASN A 61 -14.52 16.71 0.13
C ASN A 61 -15.54 17.77 -0.34
N ASN A 62 -15.93 18.72 0.52
CA ASN A 62 -16.81 19.82 0.14
C ASN A 62 -16.17 20.73 -0.92
N PHE A 63 -14.88 21.06 -0.77
CA PHE A 63 -14.16 21.87 -1.75
C PHE A 63 -13.87 21.15 -3.07
N GLN A 64 -13.81 19.81 -3.06
CA GLN A 64 -13.62 18.99 -4.25
C GLN A 64 -14.94 18.58 -4.93
N ASN A 65 -16.08 18.92 -4.32
CA ASN A 65 -17.38 18.57 -4.88
C ASN A 65 -17.73 19.49 -6.07
N GLU A 66 -17.55 18.98 -7.29
CA GLU A 66 -17.87 19.71 -8.51
C GLU A 66 -19.34 20.12 -8.62
N TYR A 67 -20.29 19.37 -8.02
CA TYR A 67 -21.69 19.80 -7.98
C TYR A 67 -21.88 21.10 -7.20
N ASN A 68 -21.12 21.31 -6.12
CA ASN A 68 -21.14 22.56 -5.37
C ASN A 68 -20.37 23.68 -6.07
N ARG A 69 -19.32 23.34 -6.83
CA ARG A 69 -18.48 24.32 -7.54
C ARG A 69 -19.11 24.83 -8.83
N ALA A 70 -19.88 23.99 -9.50
CA ALA A 70 -20.51 24.27 -10.79
C ALA A 70 -21.97 24.73 -10.66
N ASN A 71 -22.45 24.98 -9.44
CA ASN A 71 -23.78 25.55 -9.23
C ASN A 71 -23.74 27.03 -9.71
N PRO A 72 -24.63 27.42 -10.64
CA PRO A 72 -24.62 28.75 -11.26
C PRO A 72 -24.98 29.89 -10.30
#